data_AF-A0AAW5NQE9-F1
#
_entry.id   AF-A0AAW5NQE9-F1
#
_cell.length_a   1.000
_cell.length_b   1.000
_cell.length_c   1.000
_cell.angle_alpha   90.00
_cell.angle_beta   90.00
_cell.angle_gamma   90.00
#
_symmetry.space_group_name_H-M   'P 1'
#
loop_
_entity.id
_entity.type
_entity.pdbx_description
1 polymer ?
#
loop_
_entity_poly.entity_id
_entity_poly.type
_entity_poly.pdbx_seq_one_letter_code
_entity_poly.pdbx_strand_id
1 'polypeptide(L)'
;MKENLQSISNQQSVEVVNGGNSQVITRKASKKKEPFHAVREKAANLYRKQLNRGVDTMKKAIEYALNQASIEYDQNRFLADYGRLVERLLDSKSFERDCNKFKLEPFDAATHIVFDGVKQMNIVLEKGLETVYGSRLTELKEAVYSKEVLGTALGYPIAA
;
A
#
# COMPACT_ATOMS: atom_id res chain seq x y z
N MET A 1 -24.62 9.40 37.20
CA MET A 1 -23.93 10.64 36.73
C MET A 1 -22.97 10.22 35.64
N LYS A 2 -23.07 10.81 34.45
CA LYS A 2 -22.26 10.46 33.26
C LYS A 2 -20.93 11.21 33.32
N GLU A 3 -19.81 10.51 33.41
CA GLU A 3 -18.48 11.10 33.31
C GLU A 3 -18.15 11.34 31.83
N ASN A 4 -17.94 12.61 31.50
CA ASN A 4 -17.60 13.10 30.17
C ASN A 4 -16.09 13.34 30.14
N LEU A 5 -15.33 12.38 29.60
CA LEU A 5 -13.89 12.55 29.37
C LEU A 5 -13.68 13.47 28.16
N GLN A 6 -13.42 14.75 28.44
CA GLN A 6 -12.98 15.74 27.46
C GLN A 6 -11.61 15.37 26.88
N SER A 7 -11.61 15.06 25.59
CA SER A 7 -10.41 14.91 24.76
C SER A 7 -9.66 16.25 24.67
N ILE A 8 -8.43 16.27 25.18
CA ILE A 8 -7.51 17.42 25.06
C ILE A 8 -7.04 17.50 23.61
N SER A 9 -7.55 18.50 22.89
CA SER A 9 -7.13 18.87 21.54
C SER A 9 -5.86 19.71 21.63
N ASN A 10 -4.69 19.10 21.43
CA ASN A 10 -3.44 19.82 21.20
C ASN A 10 -3.49 20.49 19.81
N GLN A 11 -3.91 21.76 19.77
CA GLN A 11 -3.76 22.63 18.61
C GLN A 11 -2.40 23.33 18.70
N GLN A 12 -1.51 23.07 17.73
CA GLN A 12 -0.28 23.82 17.57
C GLN A 12 -0.48 24.84 16.45
N SER A 13 -0.59 26.11 16.83
CA SER A 13 -0.63 27.26 15.92
C SER A 13 0.80 27.68 15.58
N VAL A 14 1.12 27.78 14.29
CA VAL A 14 2.37 28.38 13.80
C VAL A 14 1.98 29.69 13.11
N GLU A 15 2.42 30.81 13.66
CA GLU A 15 2.31 32.11 13.00
C GLU A 15 3.39 32.22 11.92
N VAL A 16 2.97 32.41 10.67
CA VAL A 16 3.86 32.80 9.58
C VAL A 16 3.52 34.24 9.25
N VAL A 17 4.36 35.17 9.70
CA VAL A 17 4.18 36.60 9.47
C VAL A 17 4.76 36.93 8.10
N ASN A 18 3.89 37.18 7.12
CA ASN A 18 4.29 37.92 5.92
C ASN A 18 3.21 38.97 5.63
N GLY A 19 3.65 40.22 5.52
CA GLY A 19 2.78 41.40 5.52
C GLY A 19 1.76 41.37 4.38
N GLY A 20 0.50 41.60 4.75
CA GLY A 20 -0.63 41.75 3.83
C GLY A 20 -1.53 40.51 3.78
N ASN A 21 -2.61 40.55 4.57
CA ASN A 21 -3.68 39.55 4.69
C ASN A 21 -3.30 38.24 5.42
N SER A 22 -3.36 38.29 6.75
CA SER A 22 -3.40 37.10 7.61
C SER A 22 -4.70 36.31 7.37
N GLN A 23 -4.66 35.34 6.47
CA GLN A 23 -5.65 34.25 6.47
C GLN A 23 -5.13 33.13 7.38
N VAL A 24 -5.80 32.93 8.51
CA VAL A 24 -5.60 31.76 9.36
C VAL A 24 -6.10 30.54 8.57
N ILE A 25 -5.20 29.85 7.88
CA ILE A 25 -5.51 28.56 7.27
C ILE A 25 -5.55 27.53 8.40
N THR A 26 -6.73 27.31 8.97
CA THR A 26 -6.98 26.14 9.81
C THR A 26 -6.89 24.89 8.93
N ARG A 27 -5.69 24.29 8.86
CA ARG A 27 -5.52 22.95 8.28
C ARG A 27 -6.31 22.00 9.17
N LYS A 28 -7.41 21.44 8.65
CA LYS A 28 -8.08 20.31 9.30
C LYS A 28 -7.00 19.26 9.59
N ALA A 29 -6.87 18.85 10.85
CA ALA A 29 -5.99 17.75 11.22
C ALA A 29 -6.35 16.56 10.32
N SER A 30 -5.45 16.19 9.41
CA SER A 30 -5.70 15.07 8.52
C SER A 30 -5.93 13.86 9.39
N LYS A 31 -7.04 13.13 9.19
CA LYS A 31 -7.24 11.82 9.84
C LYS A 31 -5.94 11.03 9.68
N LYS A 32 -5.40 10.50 10.79
CA LYS A 32 -4.19 9.69 10.74
C LYS A 32 -4.44 8.57 9.75
N LYS A 33 -3.58 8.49 8.74
CA LYS A 33 -3.67 7.47 7.70
C LYS A 33 -3.39 6.11 8.34
N GLU A 34 -4.16 5.08 7.97
CA GLU A 34 -3.90 3.71 8.42
C GLU A 34 -2.43 3.31 8.17
N PRO A 35 -1.75 2.67 9.14
CA PRO A 35 -0.31 2.42 9.07
C PRO A 35 0.14 1.71 7.78
N PHE A 36 -0.60 0.69 7.34
CA PHE A 36 -0.35 0.00 6.07
C PHE A 36 -0.25 0.97 4.89
N HIS A 37 -1.24 1.86 4.76
CA HIS A 37 -1.29 2.80 3.65
C HIS A 37 -0.22 3.88 3.75
N ALA A 38 0.21 4.26 4.94
CA ALA A 38 1.30 5.21 5.15
C ALA A 38 2.63 4.61 4.69
N VAL A 39 2.95 3.40 5.17
CA VAL A 39 4.17 2.66 4.79
C VAL A 39 4.21 2.38 3.30
N ARG A 40 3.15 1.78 2.74
CA ARG A 40 3.09 1.39 1.33
C ARG A 40 3.18 2.60 0.39
N GLU A 41 2.50 3.70 0.71
CA GLU A 41 2.61 4.92 -0.12
C GLU A 41 4.02 5.52 -0.08
N LYS A 42 4.66 5.56 1.09
CA LYS A 42 6.06 6.00 1.21
C LYS A 42 6.98 5.11 0.38
N ALA A 43 6.81 3.78 0.48
CA ALA A 43 7.57 2.81 -0.31
C ALA A 43 7.38 3.02 -1.83
N ALA A 44 6.13 3.13 -2.30
CA ALA A 44 5.82 3.38 -3.71
C ALA A 44 6.45 4.69 -4.22
N ASN A 45 6.43 5.75 -3.41
CA ASN A 45 7.05 7.03 -3.76
C ASN A 45 8.59 6.96 -3.81
N LEU A 46 9.21 6.19 -2.92
CA LEU A 46 10.65 5.94 -2.96
C LEU A 46 11.03 5.14 -4.20
N TYR A 47 10.29 4.06 -4.48
CA TYR A 47 10.49 3.20 -5.65
C TYR A 47 10.40 3.95 -6.98
N ARG A 48 9.40 4.82 -7.15
CA ARG A 48 9.22 5.63 -8.37
C ARG A 48 10.41 6.53 -8.71
N LYS A 49 11.21 6.90 -7.71
CA LYS A 49 12.41 7.74 -7.86
C LYS A 49 13.67 6.92 -8.18
N GLN A 50 13.60 5.60 -8.17
CA GLN A 50 14.76 4.73 -8.43
C GLN A 50 14.99 4.53 -9.92
N LEU A 51 16.27 4.42 -10.28
CA LEU A 51 16.70 4.05 -11.64
C LEU A 51 16.49 2.56 -11.92
N ASN A 52 16.81 1.70 -10.95
CA ASN A 52 16.54 0.26 -11.04
C ASN A 52 15.20 -0.06 -10.37
N ARG A 53 14.24 -0.57 -11.16
CA ARG A 53 12.84 -0.78 -10.78
C ARG A 53 12.46 -2.26 -10.79
N GLY A 54 13.20 -3.07 -10.03
CA GLY A 54 12.91 -4.48 -9.79
C GLY A 54 12.24 -4.74 -8.43
N VAL A 55 11.87 -6.00 -8.18
CA VAL A 55 11.23 -6.41 -6.91
C VAL A 55 12.13 -6.19 -5.69
N ASP A 56 13.45 -6.32 -5.85
CA ASP A 56 14.40 -6.03 -4.76
C ASP A 56 14.35 -4.56 -4.34
N THR A 57 14.16 -3.66 -5.30
CA THR A 57 13.97 -2.24 -5.02
C THR A 57 12.65 -2.01 -4.29
N MET A 58 11.57 -2.72 -4.67
CA MET A 58 10.29 -2.64 -3.97
C MET A 58 10.42 -3.09 -2.51
N LYS A 59 11.04 -4.26 -2.26
CA LYS A 59 11.28 -4.80 -0.91
C LYS A 59 12.08 -3.82 -0.05
N LYS A 60 13.19 -3.29 -0.57
CA LYS A 60 14.02 -2.30 0.14
C LYS A 60 13.27 -1.00 0.42
N ALA A 61 12.41 -0.56 -0.50
CA ALA A 61 11.59 0.63 -0.29
C ALA A 61 10.54 0.42 0.82
N ILE A 62 9.97 -0.79 0.91
CA ILE A 62 9.05 -1.17 2.00
C ILE A 62 9.80 -1.23 3.33
N GLU A 63 10.93 -1.93 3.38
CA GLU A 63 11.77 -2.04 4.58
C GLU A 63 12.17 -0.67 5.11
N TYR A 64 12.66 0.21 4.23
CA TYR A 64 12.98 1.59 4.60
C TYR A 64 11.75 2.36 5.10
N ALA A 65 10.59 2.19 4.47
CA ALA A 65 9.36 2.84 4.92
C ALA A 65 8.87 2.33 6.28
N LEU A 66 9.00 1.02 6.55
CA LEU A 66 8.67 0.38 7.82
C LEU A 66 9.58 0.85 8.95
N ASN A 67 10.90 0.93 8.71
CA ASN A 67 11.87 1.42 9.69
C ASN A 67 11.63 2.88 10.10
N GLN A 68 10.80 3.61 9.36
CA GLN A 68 10.40 4.99 9.62
C GLN A 68 8.97 5.10 10.18
N ALA A 69 8.26 3.98 10.32
CA ALA A 69 6.93 3.91 10.89
C ALA A 69 6.99 3.77 12.43
N SER A 70 5.82 3.79 13.09
CA SER A 70 5.72 3.53 14.52
C SER A 70 6.17 2.10 14.86
N ILE A 71 6.78 1.93 16.04
CA ILE A 71 7.24 0.63 16.57
C ILE A 71 6.08 -0.38 16.67
N GLU A 72 4.84 0.09 16.88
CA GLU A 72 3.64 -0.77 17.00
C GLU A 72 3.17 -1.39 15.66
N TYR A 73 3.76 -0.99 14.54
CA TYR A 73 3.41 -1.50 13.22
C TYR A 73 4.65 -2.10 12.56
N ASP A 74 4.92 -3.35 12.93
CA ASP A 74 6.08 -4.10 12.49
C ASP A 74 5.91 -4.73 11.10
N GLN A 75 6.99 -5.36 10.63
CA GLN A 75 7.02 -6.06 9.35
C GLN A 75 5.99 -7.18 9.26
N ASN A 76 5.74 -7.92 10.33
CA ASN A 76 4.84 -9.07 10.30
C ASN A 76 3.40 -8.59 10.09
N ARG A 77 2.99 -7.54 10.80
CA ARG A 77 1.68 -6.91 10.62
C ARG A 77 1.53 -6.32 9.23
N PHE A 78 2.58 -5.69 8.69
CA PHE A 78 2.55 -5.20 7.31
C PHE A 78 2.38 -6.31 6.28
N LEU A 79 3.13 -7.40 6.40
CA LEU A 79 3.04 -8.55 5.50
C LEU A 79 1.67 -9.23 5.58
N ALA A 80 1.07 -9.31 6.77
CA ALA A 80 -0.28 -9.83 6.93
C ALA A 80 -1.33 -8.95 6.22
N ASP A 81 -1.25 -7.62 6.39
CA ASP A 81 -2.15 -6.68 5.70
C ASP A 81 -1.94 -6.69 4.18
N TYR A 82 -0.69 -6.83 3.74
CA TYR A 82 -0.34 -7.00 2.33
C TYR A 82 -0.91 -8.31 1.77
N GLY A 83 -0.74 -9.41 2.49
CA GLY A 83 -1.24 -10.74 2.12
C GLY A 83 -2.75 -10.77 1.93
N ARG A 84 -3.51 -10.17 2.85
CA ARG A 84 -4.99 -10.08 2.72
C ARG A 84 -5.44 -9.38 1.44
N LEU A 85 -4.69 -8.38 0.99
CA LEU A 85 -4.99 -7.67 -0.26
C LEU A 85 -4.59 -8.49 -1.49
N VAL A 86 -3.52 -9.28 -1.39
CA VAL A 86 -3.13 -10.25 -2.42
C VAL A 86 -4.24 -11.29 -2.59
N GLU A 87 -4.71 -11.91 -1.50
CA GLU A 87 -5.79 -12.90 -1.52
C GLU A 87 -7.07 -12.35 -2.15
N ARG A 88 -7.43 -11.10 -1.82
CA ARG A 88 -8.60 -10.45 -2.43
C ARG A 88 -8.51 -10.35 -3.97
N LEU A 89 -7.32 -10.19 -4.53
CA LEU A 89 -7.14 -10.23 -5.99
C LEU A 89 -7.26 -11.66 -6.51
N LEU A 90 -6.66 -12.63 -5.81
CA LEU A 90 -6.70 -14.04 -6.18
C LEU A 90 -8.11 -14.65 -6.12
N ASP A 91 -8.96 -14.16 -5.23
CA ASP A 91 -10.38 -14.55 -5.16
C ASP A 91 -11.20 -14.09 -6.39
N SER A 92 -10.64 -13.21 -7.22
CA SER A 92 -11.32 -12.67 -8.39
C SER A 92 -11.08 -13.50 -9.64
N LYS A 93 -12.11 -14.23 -10.08
CA LYS A 93 -12.10 -14.99 -11.34
C LYS A 93 -11.84 -14.13 -12.57
N SER A 94 -12.25 -12.86 -12.57
CA SER A 94 -11.96 -11.96 -13.68
C SER A 94 -10.48 -11.59 -13.74
N PHE A 95 -9.85 -11.37 -12.58
CA PHE A 95 -8.42 -11.12 -12.47
C PHE A 95 -7.60 -12.35 -12.88
N GLU A 96 -7.98 -13.54 -12.42
CA GLU A 96 -7.35 -14.81 -12.82
C GLU A 96 -7.42 -15.01 -14.34
N ARG A 97 -8.60 -14.81 -14.95
CA ARG A 97 -8.78 -14.89 -16.40
C ARG A 97 -7.90 -13.89 -17.16
N ASP A 98 -7.79 -12.66 -16.66
CA ASP A 98 -6.92 -11.65 -17.26
C ASP A 98 -5.44 -12.06 -17.17
N CYS A 99 -4.99 -12.57 -16.02
CA CYS A 99 -3.63 -13.09 -15.86
C CYS A 99 -3.35 -14.23 -16.85
N ASN A 100 -4.28 -15.18 -16.99
CA ASN A 100 -4.19 -16.26 -17.96
C ASN A 100 -4.12 -15.75 -19.42
N LYS A 101 -4.93 -14.75 -19.78
CA LYS A 101 -4.90 -14.10 -21.10
C LYS A 101 -3.51 -13.53 -21.42
N PHE A 102 -2.84 -12.96 -20.42
CA PHE A 102 -1.52 -12.31 -20.58
C PHE A 102 -0.34 -13.20 -20.19
N LYS A 103 -0.55 -14.48 -19.88
CA LYS A 103 0.48 -15.43 -19.44
C LYS A 103 1.26 -14.92 -18.22
N LEU A 104 0.55 -14.34 -17.27
CA LEU A 104 1.07 -13.89 -15.99
C LEU A 104 0.69 -14.88 -14.90
N GLU A 105 1.59 -15.13 -13.96
CA GLU A 105 1.27 -15.82 -12.72
C GLU A 105 0.39 -14.90 -11.84
N PRO A 106 -0.85 -15.31 -11.50
CA PRO A 106 -1.78 -14.45 -10.75
C PRO A 106 -1.22 -13.94 -9.43
N PHE A 107 -0.47 -14.78 -8.71
CA PHE A 107 0.16 -14.42 -7.44
C PHE A 107 1.19 -13.30 -7.63
N ASP A 108 2.09 -13.44 -8.61
CA ASP A 108 3.13 -12.44 -8.89
C ASP A 108 2.48 -11.10 -9.24
N ALA A 109 1.53 -11.11 -10.19
CA ALA A 109 0.81 -9.91 -10.58
C ALA A 109 0.08 -9.26 -9.39
N ALA A 110 -0.55 -10.06 -8.52
CA ALA A 110 -1.26 -9.53 -7.37
C ALA A 110 -0.33 -8.79 -6.40
N THR A 111 0.88 -9.30 -6.14
CA THR A 111 1.84 -8.60 -5.27
C THR A 111 2.20 -7.22 -5.83
N HIS A 112 2.51 -7.12 -7.12
CA HIS A 112 2.80 -5.83 -7.77
C HIS A 112 1.62 -4.84 -7.66
N ILE A 113 0.40 -5.31 -7.86
CA ILE A 113 -0.81 -4.47 -7.79
C ILE A 113 -1.04 -3.96 -6.36
N VAL A 114 -0.82 -4.79 -5.34
CA VAL A 114 -0.92 -4.36 -3.93
C VAL A 114 0.15 -3.34 -3.59
N PHE A 115 1.37 -3.50 -4.12
CA PHE A 115 2.44 -2.51 -3.99
C PHE A 115 2.07 -1.16 -4.64
N ASP A 116 1.48 -1.17 -5.83
CA ASP A 116 0.98 0.04 -6.50
C ASP A 116 -0.18 0.68 -5.70
N GLY A 117 -1.02 -0.14 -5.07
CA GLY A 117 -1.93 0.24 -3.99
C GLY A 117 -3.39 -0.14 -4.18
N VAL A 118 -4.17 -0.02 -3.10
CA VAL A 118 -5.60 -0.36 -3.06
C VAL A 118 -6.43 0.36 -4.13
N LYS A 119 -6.13 1.62 -4.45
CA LYS A 119 -6.81 2.32 -5.55
C LYS A 119 -6.53 1.65 -6.89
N GLN A 120 -5.29 1.24 -7.13
CA GLN A 120 -4.90 0.55 -8.36
C GLN A 120 -5.55 -0.84 -8.42
N MET A 121 -5.51 -1.58 -7.33
CA MET A 121 -6.19 -2.87 -7.15
C MET A 121 -7.69 -2.78 -7.47
N ASN A 122 -8.40 -1.79 -6.93
CA ASN A 122 -9.82 -1.64 -7.19
C ASN A 122 -10.11 -1.35 -8.67
N ILE A 123 -9.27 -0.55 -9.34
CA ILE A 123 -9.43 -0.27 -10.78
C ILE A 123 -9.15 -1.54 -11.60
N VAL A 124 -8.17 -2.38 -11.21
CA VAL A 124 -7.94 -3.68 -11.86
C VAL A 124 -9.17 -4.58 -11.72
N LEU A 125 -9.74 -4.67 -10.51
CA LEU A 125 -10.94 -5.48 -10.27
C LEU A 125 -12.18 -4.96 -11.04
N GLU A 126 -12.27 -3.66 -11.27
CA GLU A 126 -13.38 -3.02 -11.98
C GLU A 126 -13.22 -3.05 -13.51
N LYS A 127 -12.03 -2.72 -14.01
CA LYS A 127 -11.78 -2.42 -15.44
C LYS A 127 -10.88 -3.43 -16.13
N GLY A 128 -10.33 -4.39 -15.39
CA GLY A 128 -9.41 -5.39 -15.91
C GLY A 128 -7.95 -4.95 -15.94
N LEU A 129 -7.08 -5.95 -16.06
CA LEU A 129 -5.64 -5.78 -15.95
C LEU A 129 -5.03 -4.99 -17.12
N GLU A 130 -5.51 -5.25 -18.33
CA GLU A 130 -5.03 -4.62 -19.57
C GLU A 130 -5.21 -3.11 -19.56
N THR A 131 -6.39 -2.64 -19.12
CA THR A 131 -6.70 -1.20 -19.04
C THR A 131 -5.79 -0.48 -18.05
N VAL A 132 -5.36 -1.15 -17.00
CA VAL A 132 -4.55 -0.54 -15.93
C VAL A 132 -3.07 -0.58 -16.25
N TYR A 133 -2.56 -1.72 -16.69
CA TYR A 133 -1.13 -1.94 -16.86
C TYR A 133 -0.67 -1.81 -18.31
N GLY A 134 -1.48 -2.19 -19.30
CA GLY A 134 -1.11 -2.07 -20.72
C GLY A 134 0.28 -2.63 -21.02
N SER A 135 1.20 -1.77 -21.49
CA SER A 135 2.60 -2.17 -21.74
C SER A 135 3.38 -2.60 -20.49
N ARG A 136 2.96 -2.14 -19.30
CA ARG A 136 3.57 -2.47 -18.00
C ARG A 136 3.23 -3.87 -17.50
N LEU A 137 2.39 -4.63 -18.20
CA LEU A 137 2.14 -6.04 -17.87
C LEU A 137 3.45 -6.86 -17.79
N THR A 138 4.47 -6.45 -18.55
CA THR A 138 5.78 -7.09 -18.55
C THR A 138 6.56 -6.92 -17.23
N GLU A 139 6.15 -5.97 -16.38
CA GLU A 139 6.74 -5.73 -15.05
C GLU A 139 6.26 -6.76 -14.00
N LEU A 140 5.14 -7.45 -14.26
CA LEU A 140 4.40 -8.26 -13.28
C LEU A 140 4.86 -9.74 -13.20
N LYS A 141 6.15 -10.00 -13.40
CA LYS A 141 6.68 -11.37 -13.64
C LYS A 141 7.36 -12.05 -12.46
N GLU A 142 7.58 -11.33 -11.38
CA GLU A 142 8.26 -11.84 -10.19
C GLU A 142 7.55 -11.30 -8.96
N ALA A 143 7.22 -12.17 -8.00
CA ALA A 143 6.56 -11.73 -6.78
C ALA A 143 7.42 -10.78 -5.92
N VAL A 144 6.77 -9.75 -5.36
CA VAL A 144 7.40 -8.86 -4.37
C VAL A 144 7.66 -9.58 -3.05
N TYR A 145 6.79 -10.50 -2.64
CA TYR A 145 7.00 -11.38 -1.49
C TYR A 145 6.54 -12.78 -1.87
N SER A 146 7.22 -13.82 -1.38
CA SER A 146 6.86 -15.19 -1.68
C SER A 146 5.58 -15.61 -0.92
N LYS A 147 4.92 -16.68 -1.39
CA LYS A 147 3.73 -17.24 -0.74
C LYS A 147 4.03 -17.65 0.70
N GLU A 148 5.21 -18.18 0.96
CA GLU A 148 5.65 -18.63 2.28
C GLU A 148 5.80 -17.45 3.25
N VAL A 149 6.39 -16.34 2.79
CA VAL A 149 6.57 -15.13 3.60
C VAL A 149 5.22 -14.53 3.97
N LEU A 150 4.33 -14.38 3.00
CA LEU A 150 3.00 -13.82 3.26
C LEU A 150 2.13 -14.78 4.09
N GLY A 151 2.18 -16.09 3.81
CA GLY A 151 1.43 -17.09 4.56
C GLY A 151 1.89 -17.21 6.02
N THR A 152 3.20 -17.10 6.28
CA THR A 152 3.75 -17.04 7.64
C THR A 152 3.20 -15.85 8.40
N ALA A 153 3.15 -14.67 7.78
CA ALA A 153 2.61 -13.46 8.40
C ALA A 153 1.08 -13.53 8.62
N LEU A 154 0.35 -14.19 7.71
CA LEU A 154 -1.10 -14.42 7.84
C LEU A 154 -1.45 -15.49 8.90
N GLY A 155 -0.54 -16.41 9.17
CA GLY A 155 -0.76 -17.58 10.03
C GLY A 155 -1.38 -18.78 9.31
N TYR A 156 -1.45 -18.75 7.97
CA TYR A 156 -1.96 -19.83 7.12
C TYR A 156 -1.43 -19.68 5.69
N PRO A 157 -1.32 -20.77 4.90
CA PRO A 157 -0.81 -20.70 3.54
C PRO A 157 -1.78 -19.95 2.60
N ILE A 158 -1.24 -19.12 1.72
CA ILE A 158 -2.00 -18.52 0.62
C ILE A 158 -2.29 -19.60 -0.41
N ALA A 159 -3.52 -19.61 -0.94
CA ALA A 159 -3.98 -20.59 -1.91
C ALA A 159 -3.05 -20.67 -3.16
N ALA A 160 -2.99 -21.88 -3.73
CA ALA A 160 -2.20 -22.18 -4.92
C ALA A 160 -2.74 -21.45 -6.14
#